data_AF-A0A7S7S6A8-F1
#
_entry.id   AF-A0A7S7S6A8-F1
#
_cell.length_a   1.000
_cell.length_b   1.000
_cell.length_c   1.000
_cell.angle_alpha   90.00
_cell.angle_beta   90.00
_cell.angle_gamma   90.00
#
_symmetry.space_group_name_H-M   'P 1'
#
loop_
_entity.id
_entity.type
_entity.pdbx_description
1 polymer ?
#
loop_
_entity_poly.entity_id
_entity_poly.type
_entity_poly.pdbx_seq_one_letter_code
_entity_poly.pdbx_strand_id
1 'polypeptide(L)'
;MTELSDDGTLIFLPVRLNNQPVIMGGLTADEMWATLAISAGSGLVIGILAAILTHIWALIIATAMLFAILGLTLSSRFLRRWKRGRPDTWLYRQMQLSVARYLPTWNKAHLITRTGAWTCRRTGAQ
;
A
#
# COMPACT_ATOMS: atom_id res chain seq x y z
N MET A 1 15.30 11.91 -29.61
CA MET A 1 15.78 13.30 -29.49
C MET A 1 15.08 13.88 -28.27
N THR A 2 15.78 13.99 -27.14
CA THR A 2 15.22 14.56 -25.90
C THR A 2 15.21 16.07 -26.05
N GLU A 3 14.03 16.66 -26.09
CA GLU A 3 13.85 18.12 -26.11
C GLU A 3 14.28 18.68 -24.73
N LEU A 4 15.46 19.30 -24.70
CA LEU A 4 15.99 20.00 -23.54
C LEU A 4 15.61 21.49 -23.64
N SER A 5 15.25 22.09 -22.52
CA SER A 5 15.08 23.53 -22.39
C SER A 5 16.45 24.23 -22.51
N ASP A 6 16.47 25.52 -22.79
CA ASP A 6 17.71 26.32 -22.91
C ASP A 6 18.60 26.22 -21.66
N ASP A 7 18.00 25.96 -20.50
CA ASP A 7 18.68 25.76 -19.22
C ASP A 7 19.23 24.32 -19.02
N GLY A 8 19.19 23.48 -20.05
CA GLY A 8 19.65 22.07 -19.99
C GLY A 8 18.75 21.15 -19.17
N THR A 9 17.55 21.60 -18.80
CA THR A 9 16.55 20.79 -18.08
C THR A 9 15.59 20.11 -19.06
N LEU A 10 14.97 19.00 -18.66
CA LEU A 10 13.96 18.36 -19.48
C LEU A 10 12.70 19.23 -19.53
N ILE A 11 12.19 19.50 -20.74
CA ILE A 11 10.94 20.26 -20.94
C ILE A 11 9.74 19.53 -20.30
N PHE A 12 9.84 18.21 -20.14
CA PHE A 12 8.87 17.37 -19.46
C PHE A 12 9.37 16.89 -18.10
N LEU A 13 8.56 17.08 -17.06
CA LEU A 13 8.85 16.53 -15.74
C LEU A 13 8.34 15.08 -15.65
N PRO A 14 9.22 14.07 -15.44
CA PRO A 14 8.83 12.66 -15.42
C PRO A 14 8.15 12.27 -14.11
N VAL A 15 6.96 12.80 -13.84
CA VAL A 15 6.19 12.58 -12.60
C VAL A 15 5.89 11.09 -12.37
N ARG A 16 5.73 10.32 -13.44
CA ARG A 16 5.48 8.87 -13.37
C ARG A 16 6.69 8.06 -12.91
N LEU A 17 7.90 8.59 -13.03
CA LEU A 17 9.13 7.88 -12.66
C LEU A 17 9.26 7.71 -11.14
N ASN A 18 8.73 8.67 -10.37
CA ASN A 18 8.75 8.61 -8.91
C ASN A 18 7.59 7.80 -8.31
N ASN A 19 6.61 7.41 -9.13
CA ASN A 19 5.44 6.68 -8.68
C ASN A 19 5.60 5.19 -8.98
N GLN A 20 5.24 4.36 -8.00
CA GLN A 20 5.32 2.91 -8.16
C GLN A 20 4.35 2.45 -9.26
N PRO A 21 4.79 1.58 -10.20
CA PRO A 21 3.93 1.11 -11.25
C PRO A 21 2.85 0.16 -10.72
N VAL A 22 1.75 0.10 -11.46
CA VAL A 22 0.68 -0.87 -11.23
C VAL A 22 1.09 -2.21 -11.82
N ILE A 23 0.98 -3.28 -11.02
CA ILE A 23 1.36 -4.65 -11.43
C ILE A 23 0.11 -5.48 -11.72
N MET A 24 -0.70 -5.77 -10.71
CA MET A 24 -1.83 -6.70 -10.83
C MET A 24 -3.14 -5.96 -10.61
N GLY A 25 -3.98 -5.89 -11.65
CA GLY A 25 -5.36 -5.47 -11.47
C GLY A 25 -5.57 -4.09 -10.83
N GLY A 26 -4.63 -3.14 -10.97
CA GLY A 26 -4.72 -1.81 -10.34
C GLY A 26 -3.95 -1.67 -9.03
N LEU A 27 -3.37 -2.75 -8.51
CA LEU A 27 -2.51 -2.74 -7.32
C LEU A 27 -1.07 -2.42 -7.70
N THR A 28 -0.43 -1.61 -6.87
CA THR A 28 1.04 -1.49 -6.85
C THR A 28 1.68 -2.77 -6.27
N ALA A 29 2.99 -2.92 -6.44
CA ALA A 29 3.72 -4.09 -5.94
C ALA A 29 3.49 -4.32 -4.44
N ASP A 30 3.63 -3.26 -3.64
CA ASP A 30 3.53 -3.33 -2.19
C ASP A 30 2.12 -3.73 -1.74
N GLU A 31 1.10 -3.20 -2.41
CA GLU A 31 -0.30 -3.52 -2.14
C GLU A 31 -0.63 -4.97 -2.51
N MET A 32 -0.08 -5.46 -3.62
CA MET A 32 -0.23 -6.84 -4.05
C MET A 32 0.39 -7.80 -3.02
N TRP A 33 1.61 -7.54 -2.56
CA TRP A 33 2.26 -8.38 -1.55
C TRP A 33 1.53 -8.33 -0.21
N ALA A 34 1.08 -7.15 0.24
CA ALA A 34 0.31 -7.02 1.48
C ALA A 34 -1.02 -7.78 1.41
N THR A 35 -1.75 -7.63 0.30
CA THR A 35 -3.02 -8.34 0.11
C THR A 35 -2.84 -9.84 -0.02
N LEU A 36 -1.79 -10.29 -0.70
CA LEU A 36 -1.39 -11.70 -0.77
C LEU A 36 -1.10 -12.26 0.63
N ALA A 37 -0.27 -11.57 1.43
CA ALA A 37 0.10 -12.03 2.77
C ALA A 37 -1.10 -12.12 3.70
N ILE A 38 -1.97 -11.10 3.72
CA ILE A 38 -3.17 -11.08 4.57
C ILE A 38 -4.14 -12.19 4.15
N SER A 39 -4.40 -12.33 2.85
CA SER A 39 -5.36 -13.32 2.34
C SER A 39 -4.84 -14.75 2.49
N ALA A 40 -3.61 -15.04 2.09
CA ALA A 40 -2.98 -16.34 2.31
C ALA A 40 -2.89 -16.68 3.80
N GLY A 41 -2.55 -15.71 4.65
CA GLY A 41 -2.54 -15.88 6.10
C GLY A 41 -3.92 -16.24 6.66
N SER A 42 -4.98 -15.55 6.22
CA SER A 42 -6.35 -15.91 6.60
C SER A 42 -6.76 -17.30 6.11
N GLY A 43 -6.35 -17.66 4.89
CA GLY A 43 -6.55 -18.99 4.33
C GLY A 43 -5.82 -20.07 5.12
N LEU A 44 -4.58 -19.82 5.58
CA LEU A 44 -3.85 -20.76 6.44
C LEU A 44 -4.57 -21.00 7.77
N VAL A 45 -5.07 -19.94 8.42
CA VAL A 45 -5.82 -20.08 9.68
C VAL A 45 -7.08 -20.93 9.47
N ILE A 46 -7.86 -20.63 8.42
CA ILE A 46 -9.06 -21.40 8.07
C ILE A 46 -8.70 -22.84 7.70
N GLY A 47 -7.61 -23.03 6.96
CA GLY A 47 -7.08 -24.32 6.55
C GLY A 47 -6.66 -25.20 7.71
N ILE A 48 -6.02 -24.63 8.72
CA ILE A 48 -5.64 -25.35 9.95
C ILE A 48 -6.90 -25.82 10.67
N LEU A 49 -7.89 -24.94 10.84
CA LEU A 49 -9.15 -25.31 11.48
C LEU A 49 -9.87 -26.43 10.71
N ALA A 50 -9.90 -26.33 9.37
CA ALA A 50 -10.50 -27.34 8.50
C ALA A 50 -9.74 -28.67 8.52
N ALA A 51 -8.41 -28.64 8.56
CA ALA A 51 -7.56 -29.82 8.64
C ALA A 51 -7.73 -30.55 9.97
N ILE A 52 -7.89 -29.82 11.09
CA ILE A 52 -8.18 -30.43 12.40
C ILE A 52 -9.54 -31.13 12.37
N LEU A 53 -10.56 -30.52 11.76
CA LEU A 53 -11.92 -31.07 11.73
C LEU A 53 -12.07 -32.28 10.81
N THR A 54 -11.38 -32.28 9.67
CA THR A 54 -11.50 -33.32 8.63
C THR A 54 -10.38 -34.35 8.67
N HIS A 55 -9.33 -34.11 9.46
CA HIS A 55 -8.05 -34.84 9.45
C HIS A 55 -7.30 -34.83 8.09
N ILE A 56 -7.69 -33.95 7.15
CA ILE A 56 -7.02 -33.81 5.85
C ILE A 56 -6.05 -32.63 5.90
N TRP A 57 -4.76 -32.92 6.15
CA TRP A 57 -3.71 -31.90 6.26
C TRP A 57 -3.45 -31.10 4.98
N ALA A 58 -3.76 -31.67 3.81
CA ALA A 58 -3.63 -30.98 2.52
C ALA A 58 -4.53 -29.74 2.41
N LEU A 59 -5.60 -29.66 3.20
CA LEU A 59 -6.50 -28.50 3.20
C LEU A 59 -5.81 -27.21 3.63
N ILE A 60 -4.73 -27.28 4.41
CA ILE A 60 -3.99 -26.09 4.86
C ILE A 60 -3.45 -25.32 3.65
N ILE A 61 -2.74 -26.00 2.75
CA ILE A 61 -2.16 -25.36 1.56
C ILE A 61 -3.25 -25.01 0.56
N ALA A 62 -4.23 -25.90 0.36
CA ALA A 62 -5.32 -25.67 -0.60
C ALA A 62 -6.14 -24.41 -0.28
N THR A 63 -6.53 -24.25 0.99
CA THR A 63 -7.28 -23.06 1.44
C THR A 63 -6.42 -21.80 1.42
N ALA A 64 -5.15 -21.86 1.79
CA ALA A 64 -4.22 -20.73 1.67
C ALA A 64 -4.13 -20.21 0.22
N MET A 65 -3.96 -21.12 -0.75
CA MET A 65 -3.93 -20.76 -2.17
C MET A 65 -5.27 -20.22 -2.67
N LEU A 66 -6.39 -20.83 -2.26
CA LEU A 66 -7.72 -20.38 -2.63
C LEU A 66 -7.97 -18.94 -2.14
N PHE A 67 -7.68 -18.67 -0.86
CA PHE A 67 -7.85 -17.35 -0.29
C PHE A 67 -6.88 -16.33 -0.89
N ALA A 68 -5.65 -16.71 -1.23
CA ALA A 68 -4.71 -15.84 -1.94
C ALA A 68 -5.28 -15.34 -3.28
N ILE A 69 -5.81 -16.26 -4.11
CA ILE A 69 -6.40 -15.92 -5.40
C ILE A 69 -7.66 -15.08 -5.22
N LEU A 70 -8.55 -15.46 -4.30
CA LEU A 70 -9.76 -14.69 -3.99
C LEU A 70 -9.42 -13.30 -3.46
N GLY A 71 -8.45 -13.19 -2.55
CA GLY A 71 -7.99 -11.94 -1.97
C GLY A 71 -7.45 -10.98 -3.02
N LEU A 72 -6.57 -11.44 -3.91
CA LEU A 72 -6.03 -10.63 -4.99
C LEU A 72 -7.11 -10.18 -5.97
N THR A 73 -7.99 -11.09 -6.39
CA THR A 73 -9.07 -10.77 -7.34
C THR A 73 -10.10 -9.80 -6.76
N LEU A 74 -10.52 -9.98 -5.50
CA LEU A 74 -11.45 -9.07 -4.83
C LEU A 74 -10.78 -7.73 -4.54
N SER A 75 -9.56 -7.72 -3.99
CA SER A 75 -8.82 -6.51 -3.67
C SER A 75 -8.64 -5.61 -4.91
N SER A 76 -8.33 -6.20 -6.07
CA SER A 76 -8.22 -5.47 -7.33
C SER A 76 -9.49 -4.71 -7.75
N ARG A 77 -10.67 -5.22 -7.37
CA ARG A 77 -11.96 -4.57 -7.66
C ARG A 77 -12.32 -3.53 -6.62
N PHE A 78 -12.15 -3.85 -5.34
CA PHE A 78 -12.47 -2.93 -4.24
C PHE A 78 -11.52 -1.74 -4.20
N LEU A 79 -10.21 -1.98 -4.34
CA LEU A 79 -9.21 -0.94 -4.24
C LEU A 79 -9.30 0.08 -5.37
N ARG A 80 -9.66 -0.34 -6.59
CA ARG A 80 -9.95 0.58 -7.70
C ARG A 80 -11.09 1.54 -7.38
N ARG A 81 -12.16 1.05 -6.74
CA ARG A 81 -13.29 1.89 -6.34
C ARG A 81 -12.88 2.87 -5.24
N TRP A 82 -12.10 2.40 -4.27
CA TRP A 82 -11.64 3.21 -3.14
C TRP A 82 -10.59 4.27 -3.52
N LYS A 83 -9.72 3.96 -4.50
CA LYS A 83 -8.73 4.90 -5.02
C LYS A 83 -9.30 5.93 -6.00
N ARG A 84 -10.60 5.86 -6.34
CA ARG A 84 -11.19 6.77 -7.34
C ARG A 84 -11.13 8.22 -6.85
N GLY A 85 -10.45 9.08 -7.62
CA GLY A 85 -10.26 10.50 -7.28
C GLY A 85 -9.23 10.76 -6.16
N ARG A 86 -8.45 9.75 -5.76
CA ARG A 86 -7.36 9.89 -4.78
C ARG A 86 -6.00 9.82 -5.47
N PRO A 87 -4.94 10.43 -4.90
CA PRO A 87 -3.56 10.28 -5.39
C PRO A 87 -3.06 8.83 -5.35
N ASP A 88 -2.11 8.48 -6.22
CA ASP A 88 -1.56 7.12 -6.33
C ASP A 88 -0.94 6.61 -5.01
N THR A 89 -0.27 7.50 -4.26
CA THR A 89 0.38 7.19 -2.97
C THR A 89 -0.56 7.30 -1.76
N TRP A 90 -1.84 7.58 -1.97
CA TRP A 90 -2.79 7.88 -0.88
C TRP A 90 -2.94 6.72 0.10
N LEU A 91 -3.09 5.49 -0.38
CA LEU A 91 -3.33 4.32 0.48
C LEU A 91 -2.16 4.09 1.42
N TYR A 92 -0.94 4.07 0.87
CA TYR A 92 0.28 3.92 1.63
C TYR A 92 0.42 5.02 2.69
N ARG A 93 0.21 6.28 2.31
CA ARG A 93 0.26 7.42 3.26
C ARG A 93 -0.80 7.33 4.35
N GLN A 94 -2.01 6.88 4.04
CA GLN A 94 -3.07 6.68 5.03
C GLN A 94 -2.75 5.55 6.00
N MET A 95 -2.16 4.45 5.52
CA MET A 95 -1.67 3.39 6.40
C MET A 95 -0.57 3.90 7.31
N GLN A 96 0.43 4.62 6.78
CA GLN A 96 1.47 5.22 7.60
C GLN A 96 0.91 6.20 8.63
N LEU A 97 -0.05 7.05 8.25
CA LEU A 97 -0.72 7.97 9.17
C LEU A 97 -1.50 7.23 10.26
N SER A 98 -2.15 6.12 9.90
CA SER A 98 -2.89 5.29 10.86
C SER A 98 -1.94 4.63 11.86
N VAL A 99 -0.83 4.05 11.38
CA VAL A 99 0.23 3.51 12.25
C VAL A 99 0.80 4.62 13.13
N ALA A 100 1.09 5.79 12.57
CA ALA A 100 1.58 6.94 13.32
C ALA A 100 0.63 7.40 14.44
N ARG A 101 -0.68 7.22 14.25
CA ARG A 101 -1.71 7.62 15.22
C ARG A 101 -2.00 6.57 16.28
N TYR A 102 -2.10 5.29 15.89
CA TYR A 102 -2.54 4.21 16.79
C TYR A 102 -1.39 3.40 17.37
N LEU A 103 -0.25 3.34 16.68
CA LEU A 103 0.93 2.53 17.05
C LEU A 103 2.20 3.40 16.95
N PRO A 104 2.34 4.43 17.82
CA PRO A 104 3.41 5.42 17.70
C PRO A 104 4.81 4.80 17.77
N THR A 105 4.99 3.70 18.50
CA THR A 105 6.26 2.95 18.60
C THR A 105 6.71 2.36 17.26
N TRP A 106 5.80 2.10 16.33
CA TRP A 106 6.10 1.55 15.00
C TRP A 106 6.12 2.61 13.89
N ASN A 107 6.00 3.89 14.26
CA ASN A 107 6.03 4.98 13.31
C ASN A 107 7.46 5.29 12.84
N LYS A 108 7.84 4.76 11.69
CA LYS A 108 9.12 5.10 11.01
C LYS A 108 8.98 6.22 9.98
N ALA A 109 7.77 6.69 9.71
CA ALA A 109 7.49 7.58 8.59
C ALA A 109 7.75 9.07 8.90
N HIS A 110 8.10 9.40 10.16
CA HIS A 110 8.35 10.78 10.63
C HIS A 110 7.30 11.80 10.13
N LEU A 111 6.05 11.36 10.03
CA LEU A 111 4.94 12.19 9.58
C LEU A 111 4.69 13.31 10.58
N ILE A 112 4.52 14.53 10.06
CA ILE A 112 4.08 15.68 10.86
C ILE A 112 2.59 15.47 11.16
N THR A 113 2.29 14.95 12.35
CA THR A 113 0.91 14.71 12.82
C THR A 113 0.35 15.88 13.64
N ARG A 114 1.19 16.87 13.97
CA ARG A 114 0.79 18.06 14.73
C ARG A 114 -0.01 19.02 13.88
N THR A 115 -1.07 19.59 14.46
CA THR A 115 -1.80 20.72 13.89
C THR A 115 -1.27 22.03 14.50
N GLY A 116 -1.25 23.10 13.73
CA GLY A 116 -0.79 24.41 14.19
C GLY A 116 -1.12 25.50 13.19
N ALA A 117 -1.16 26.75 13.66
CA ALA A 117 -1.30 27.90 12.78
C ALA A 117 -0.02 28.09 11.96
N TRP A 118 -0.17 28.23 10.65
CA TRP A 118 0.95 28.59 9.79
C TRP A 118 1.34 30.05 10.07
N THR A 119 2.61 30.29 10.34
CA THR A 119 3.15 31.65 10.42
C THR A 119 4.26 31.78 9.38
N CYS A 120 4.28 32.89 8.64
CA CYS A 120 5.29 33.12 7.59
C CYS A 120 6.63 33.61 8.15
N ARG A 121 6.79 33.74 9.47
CA ARG A 121 7.99 34.29 10.09
C ARG A 121 8.96 33.15 10.42
N ARG A 122 10.06 33.04 9.65
CA ARG A 122 11.24 32.29 10.10
C ARG A 122 11.84 33.05 11.27
N THR A 123 11.57 32.59 12.49
CA THR A 123 12.31 33.08 13.66
C THR A 123 13.67 32.39 13.58
N GLY A 124 14.70 33.12 13.18
CA GLY A 124 16.06 32.59 13.19
C GLY A 124 16.39 32.13 14.60
N ALA A 125 16.88 30.90 14.74
CA ALA A 125 17.50 30.47 15.99
C ALA A 125 18.74 31.36 16.20
N GLN A 126 18.74 32.12 17.30
CA GLN A 126 19.93 32.77 17.84
C GLN A 126 20.79 31.74 18.55
#